data_AF-A0A409VTS3-F1
#
_entry.id   AF-A0A409VTS3-F1
#
_cell.length_a   1.000
_cell.length_b   1.000
_cell.length_c   1.000
_cell.angle_alpha   90.00
_cell.angle_beta   90.00
_cell.angle_gamma   90.00
#
_symmetry.space_group_name_H-M   'P 1'
#
loop_
_entity.id
_entity.type
_entity.pdbx_description
1 polymer ?
#
loop_
_entity_poly.entity_id
_entity_poly.type
_entity_poly.pdbx_seq_one_letter_code
_entity_poly.pdbx_strand_id
1 'polypeptide(L)'
;MSSTSPSDILLDATPKSPTAPHTWPPEHEDTKSRAPEFYGFVAWTSTYLAFVLYLLWGLLPDEWIVWTGVTWYPNREWAILIPSWTVVLVITTYIVYSSIAIRATPAFDEMNSLTDARISVPSRTDSGENPYISALEPNAIPELYDMPIGMVNRVLYRNDKDRSSKT
;
A
#
# COMPACT_ATOMS: atom_id res chain seq x y z
N MET A 1 9.57 -17.00 -38.32
CA MET A 1 10.44 -16.91 -37.13
C MET A 1 10.83 -15.46 -36.97
N SER A 2 10.12 -14.73 -36.11
CA SER A 2 10.41 -13.33 -35.80
C SER A 2 11.69 -13.29 -34.96
N SER A 3 12.73 -12.60 -35.45
CA SER A 3 13.98 -12.42 -34.71
C SER A 3 13.75 -11.40 -33.60
N THR A 4 13.57 -11.85 -32.38
CA THR A 4 13.61 -10.99 -31.19
C THR A 4 15.06 -10.54 -30.98
N SER A 5 15.30 -9.23 -31.06
CA SER A 5 16.62 -8.67 -30.77
C SER A 5 16.89 -8.77 -29.26
N PRO A 6 18.11 -9.09 -28.80
CA PRO A 6 18.44 -9.18 -27.37
C PRO A 6 18.15 -7.91 -26.56
N SER A 7 18.01 -6.76 -27.24
CA SER A 7 17.64 -5.47 -26.65
C SER A 7 16.18 -5.37 -26.19
N ASP A 8 15.29 -6.19 -26.74
CA ASP A 8 13.85 -6.10 -26.49
C ASP A 8 13.44 -6.74 -25.15
N ILE A 9 14.37 -7.48 -24.50
CA ILE A 9 14.11 -8.23 -23.27
C ILE A 9 14.32 -7.36 -22.00
N LEU A 10 15.02 -6.22 -22.08
CA LEU A 10 15.40 -5.43 -20.91
C LEU A 10 14.70 -4.09 -20.73
N LEU A 11 13.96 -3.59 -21.72
CA LEU A 11 13.28 -2.30 -21.62
C LEU A 11 11.78 -2.54 -21.70
N ASP A 12 11.14 -2.66 -20.53
CA ASP A 12 9.70 -2.49 -20.44
C ASP A 12 9.38 -1.05 -20.85
N ALA A 13 9.00 -0.88 -22.12
CA ALA A 13 8.67 0.40 -22.72
C ALA A 13 7.19 0.79 -22.49
N THR A 14 6.51 0.14 -21.55
CA THR A 14 5.17 0.59 -21.15
C THR A 14 5.24 1.96 -20.49
N PRO A 15 4.23 2.83 -20.70
CA PRO A 15 4.20 4.20 -20.19
C PRO A 15 4.16 4.32 -18.66
N LYS A 16 4.11 3.19 -17.94
CA LYS A 16 4.14 3.12 -16.47
C LYS A 16 5.48 2.59 -15.93
N SER A 17 6.41 2.22 -16.81
CA SER A 17 7.74 1.77 -16.44
C SER A 17 8.60 2.97 -16.02
N PRO A 18 9.30 2.92 -14.87
CA PRO A 18 10.23 3.96 -14.43
C PRO A 18 11.38 4.18 -15.42
N THR A 19 11.64 3.20 -16.28
CA THR A 19 12.74 3.18 -17.26
C THR A 19 12.26 3.48 -18.68
N ALA A 20 10.98 3.85 -18.85
CA ALA A 20 10.46 4.22 -20.16
C ALA A 20 11.25 5.43 -20.72
N PRO A 21 11.73 5.38 -21.98
CA PRO A 21 12.41 6.51 -22.60
C PRO A 21 11.48 7.73 -22.59
N HIS A 22 11.91 8.82 -21.96
CA HIS A 22 11.17 10.09 -22.03
C HIS A 22 11.21 10.59 -23.48
N THR A 23 10.09 10.47 -24.20
CA THR A 23 9.96 10.96 -25.57
C THR A 23 9.85 12.48 -25.57
N TRP A 24 10.60 13.14 -26.48
CA TRP A 24 10.54 14.57 -26.73
C TRP A 24 10.23 14.79 -28.22
N PRO A 25 9.27 15.66 -28.59
CA PRO A 25 8.48 16.57 -27.74
C PRO A 25 7.48 15.84 -26.83
N PRO A 26 7.05 16.45 -25.71
CA PRO A 26 6.02 15.87 -24.86
C PRO A 26 4.79 15.59 -25.70
N GLU A 27 4.27 14.37 -25.59
CA GLU A 27 3.03 14.02 -26.29
C GLU A 27 1.93 14.98 -25.84
N HIS A 28 1.24 15.60 -26.80
CA HIS A 28 0.20 16.57 -26.51
C HIS A 28 -0.90 15.91 -25.67
N GLU A 29 -1.24 16.51 -24.52
CA GLU A 29 -2.23 15.99 -23.55
C GLU A 29 -3.65 15.78 -24.15
N ASP A 30 -3.86 16.20 -25.40
CA ASP A 30 -5.11 16.11 -26.15
C ASP A 30 -5.65 14.67 -26.34
N THR A 31 -4.84 13.65 -26.07
CA THR A 31 -5.24 12.23 -26.12
C THR A 31 -5.73 11.67 -24.78
N LYS A 32 -5.69 12.43 -23.69
CA LYS A 32 -6.29 11.99 -22.42
C LYS A 32 -7.81 12.10 -22.52
N SER A 33 -8.48 10.96 -22.65
CA SER A 33 -9.95 10.89 -22.71
C SER A 33 -10.56 11.69 -21.56
N ARG A 34 -11.40 12.69 -21.88
CA ARG A 34 -12.13 13.52 -20.92
C ARG A 34 -13.25 12.76 -20.20
N ALA A 35 -13.46 11.48 -20.55
CA ALA A 35 -14.53 10.66 -19.99
C ALA A 35 -14.56 10.62 -18.44
N PRO A 36 -13.42 10.52 -17.71
CA PRO A 36 -13.43 10.54 -16.24
C PRO A 36 -14.03 11.81 -15.63
N GLU A 37 -13.84 12.97 -16.29
CA GLU A 37 -14.36 14.26 -15.81
C GLU A 37 -15.89 14.31 -15.87
N PHE A 38 -16.47 13.79 -16.97
CA PHE A 38 -17.92 13.71 -17.14
C PHE A 38 -18.56 12.73 -16.16
N TYR A 39 -17.95 11.57 -15.94
CA TYR A 39 -18.45 10.61 -14.95
C TYR A 39 -18.42 11.19 -13.54
N GLY A 40 -17.34 11.89 -13.17
CA GLY A 40 -17.24 12.57 -11.87
C GLY A 40 -18.35 13.61 -11.69
N PHE A 41 -18.60 14.45 -12.69
CA PHE A 41 -19.65 15.46 -12.64
C PHE A 41 -21.05 14.84 -12.50
N VAL A 42 -21.35 13.82 -13.30
CA VAL A 42 -22.66 13.13 -13.26
C VAL A 42 -22.83 12.40 -11.92
N ALA A 43 -21.80 11.70 -11.44
CA ALA A 43 -21.83 11.02 -10.15
C ALA A 43 -22.01 12.00 -8.99
N TRP A 44 -21.29 13.13 -8.98
CA TRP A 44 -21.43 14.16 -7.95
C TRP A 44 -22.83 14.79 -7.94
N THR A 45 -23.31 15.21 -9.11
CA THR A 45 -24.64 15.84 -9.24
C THR A 45 -25.76 14.89 -8.85
N SER A 46 -25.71 13.64 -9.32
CA SER A 46 -26.71 12.61 -8.99
C SER A 46 -26.67 12.22 -7.51
N THR A 47 -25.49 12.09 -6.92
CA THR A 47 -25.33 11.81 -5.48
C THR A 47 -25.90 12.94 -4.63
N TYR A 48 -25.62 14.20 -4.98
CA TYR A 48 -26.15 15.34 -4.25
C TYR A 48 -27.68 15.45 -4.38
N LEU A 49 -28.21 15.24 -5.59
CA LEU A 49 -29.65 15.21 -5.82
C LEU A 49 -30.33 14.11 -4.99
N ALA A 50 -29.78 12.88 -5.03
CA ALA A 50 -30.29 11.76 -4.25
C ALA A 50 -30.21 12.03 -2.74
N PHE A 51 -29.13 12.67 -2.28
CA PHE A 51 -28.97 13.06 -0.88
C PHE A 51 -30.00 14.09 -0.42
N VAL A 52 -30.28 15.11 -1.23
CA VAL A 52 -31.34 16.09 -0.93
C VAL A 52 -32.70 15.41 -0.88
N LEU A 53 -33.01 14.54 -1.84
CA LEU A 53 -34.26 13.77 -1.84
C LEU A 53 -34.37 12.86 -0.60
N TYR A 54 -33.27 12.24 -0.20
CA TYR A 54 -33.20 11.43 1.02
C TYR A 54 -33.47 12.25 2.29
N LEU A 55 -32.87 13.43 2.42
CA LEU A 55 -33.12 14.33 3.54
C LEU A 55 -34.57 14.82 3.57
N LEU A 56 -35.11 15.21 2.41
CA LEU A 56 -36.51 15.62 2.31
C LEU A 56 -37.43 14.49 2.74
N TRP A 57 -37.21 13.27 2.24
CA TRP A 57 -37.98 12.10 2.62
C TRP A 57 -37.87 11.76 4.11
N GLY A 58 -36.67 11.81 4.69
CA GLY A 58 -36.43 11.49 6.09
C GLY A 58 -36.96 12.52 7.08
N LEU A 59 -36.92 13.82 6.74
CA LEU A 59 -37.20 14.94 7.65
C LEU A 59 -38.56 15.61 7.44
N LEU A 60 -39.16 15.59 6.23
CA LEU A 60 -40.48 16.22 6.03
C LEU A 60 -41.59 15.42 6.73
N PRO A 61 -42.61 16.07 7.29
CA PRO A 61 -43.80 15.39 7.79
C PRO A 61 -44.61 14.73 6.67
N ASP A 62 -45.35 13.67 7.02
CA ASP A 62 -46.12 12.83 6.08
C ASP A 62 -47.07 13.63 5.18
N GLU A 63 -47.69 14.68 5.73
CA GLU A 63 -48.66 15.53 5.04
C GLU A 63 -48.11 16.11 3.73
N TRP A 64 -46.83 16.50 3.73
CA TRP A 64 -46.18 17.12 2.57
C TRP A 64 -45.83 16.07 1.50
N ILE A 65 -45.46 14.86 1.93
CA ILE A 65 -45.12 13.75 1.03
C ILE A 65 -46.39 13.25 0.32
N VAL A 66 -47.47 13.06 1.08
CA VAL A 66 -48.77 12.65 0.54
C VAL A 66 -49.34 13.72 -0.40
N TRP A 67 -49.17 15.01 -0.07
CA TRP A 67 -49.56 16.12 -0.96
C TRP A 67 -48.82 16.09 -2.30
N THR A 68 -47.56 15.65 -2.33
CA THR A 68 -46.77 15.48 -3.56
C THR A 68 -47.27 14.29 -4.42
N GLY A 69 -48.23 13.52 -3.93
CA GLY A 69 -48.84 12.38 -4.63
C GLY A 69 -48.17 11.03 -4.34
N VAL A 70 -47.25 10.97 -3.37
CA VAL A 70 -46.56 9.73 -2.99
C VAL A 70 -47.38 9.02 -1.91
N THR A 71 -48.06 7.94 -2.30
CA THR A 71 -48.94 7.17 -1.40
C THR A 71 -48.23 6.03 -0.68
N TRP A 72 -47.08 5.58 -1.19
CA TRP A 72 -46.30 4.50 -0.58
C TRP A 72 -44.81 4.82 -0.61
N TYR A 73 -44.17 4.71 0.55
CA TYR A 73 -42.72 4.84 0.73
C TYR A 73 -42.27 3.92 1.88
N PRO A 74 -40.99 3.49 1.92
CA PRO A 74 -40.48 2.60 2.97
C PRO A 74 -40.57 3.22 4.38
N ASN A 75 -40.49 2.41 5.44
CA ASN A 75 -40.56 2.90 6.82
C ASN A 75 -39.49 3.99 7.08
N ARG A 76 -39.85 5.07 7.77
CA ARG A 76 -38.95 6.20 8.09
C ARG A 76 -37.76 5.81 8.95
N GLU A 77 -37.85 4.69 9.68
CA GLU A 77 -36.73 4.14 10.46
C GLU A 77 -35.48 3.89 9.60
N TRP A 78 -35.65 3.61 8.31
CA TRP A 78 -34.52 3.45 7.39
C TRP A 78 -33.68 4.74 7.25
N ALA A 79 -34.25 5.91 7.52
CA ALA A 79 -33.52 7.18 7.53
C ALA A 79 -32.46 7.24 8.65
N ILE A 80 -32.64 6.52 9.76
CA ILE A 80 -31.63 6.42 10.83
C ILE A 80 -30.78 5.16 10.71
N LEU A 81 -31.37 4.06 10.24
CA LEU A 81 -30.65 2.79 10.08
C LEU A 81 -29.52 2.91 9.05
N ILE A 82 -29.76 3.51 7.88
CA ILE A 82 -28.75 3.63 6.82
C ILE A 82 -27.46 4.32 7.31
N PRO A 83 -27.50 5.54 7.91
CA PRO A 83 -26.29 6.20 8.38
C PRO A 83 -25.66 5.45 9.56
N SER A 84 -26.45 4.90 10.49
CA SER A 84 -25.93 4.14 11.62
C SER A 84 -25.16 2.89 11.18
N TRP A 85 -25.73 2.10 10.26
CA TRP A 85 -25.08 0.91 9.73
C TRP A 85 -23.85 1.25 8.88
N THR A 86 -23.86 2.38 8.17
CA THR A 86 -22.70 2.86 7.42
C THR A 86 -21.50 3.13 8.34
N VAL A 87 -21.72 3.79 9.49
CA VAL A 87 -20.67 4.03 10.48
C VAL A 87 -20.12 2.70 11.03
N VAL A 88 -21.01 1.76 11.39
CA VAL A 88 -20.61 0.43 11.87
C VAL A 88 -19.80 -0.32 10.81
N LEU A 89 -20.20 -0.27 9.54
CA LEU A 89 -19.48 -0.88 8.43
C LEU A 89 -18.09 -0.29 8.28
N VAL A 90 -17.95 1.05 8.29
CA VAL A 90 -16.65 1.72 8.20
C VAL A 90 -15.71 1.27 9.31
N ILE A 91 -16.17 1.29 10.57
CA ILE A 91 -15.38 0.85 11.73
C ILE A 91 -14.99 -0.62 11.58
N THR A 92 -15.95 -1.47 11.19
CA THR A 92 -15.72 -2.91 10.98
C THR A 92 -14.67 -3.15 9.90
N THR A 93 -14.71 -2.42 8.80
CA THR A 93 -13.70 -2.51 7.72
C THR A 93 -12.30 -2.20 8.24
N TYR A 94 -12.13 -1.14 9.06
CA TYR A 94 -10.83 -0.83 9.65
C TYR A 94 -10.35 -1.90 10.61
N ILE A 95 -11.23 -2.44 11.46
CA ILE A 95 -10.89 -3.53 12.39
C ILE A 95 -10.47 -4.78 11.62
N VAL A 96 -11.23 -5.16 10.59
CA VAL A 96 -10.94 -6.32 9.75
C VAL A 96 -9.62 -6.13 9.01
N TYR A 97 -9.41 -4.96 8.40
CA TYR A 97 -8.15 -4.63 7.74
C TYR A 97 -6.97 -4.71 8.70
N SER A 98 -7.08 -4.12 9.90
CA SER A 98 -6.06 -4.21 10.94
C SER A 98 -5.81 -5.66 11.38
N SER A 99 -6.86 -6.46 11.50
CA SER A 99 -6.74 -7.89 11.87
C SER A 99 -6.00 -8.68 10.79
N ILE A 100 -6.27 -8.40 9.51
CA ILE A 100 -5.55 -9.00 8.39
C ILE A 100 -4.10 -8.55 8.39
N ALA A 101 -3.81 -7.27 8.61
CA ALA A 101 -2.45 -6.74 8.67
C ALA A 101 -1.64 -7.37 9.81
N ILE A 102 -2.22 -7.49 11.01
CA ILE A 102 -1.59 -8.17 12.15
C ILE A 102 -1.34 -9.63 11.82
N ARG A 103 -2.32 -10.32 11.23
CA ARG A 103 -2.16 -11.73 10.81
C ARG A 103 -1.07 -11.91 9.74
N ALA A 104 -0.90 -10.94 8.85
CA ALA A 104 0.11 -10.98 7.79
C ALA A 104 1.52 -10.61 8.30
N THR A 105 1.64 -10.08 9.52
CA THR A 105 2.94 -9.72 10.11
C THR A 105 3.62 -10.97 10.68
N PRO A 106 4.88 -11.27 10.29
CA PRO A 106 5.65 -12.38 10.87
C PRO A 106 5.85 -12.20 12.38
N ALA A 107 6.17 -13.28 13.10
CA ALA A 107 6.49 -13.19 14.52
C ALA A 107 7.74 -12.33 14.76
N PHE A 108 7.81 -11.62 15.89
CA PHE A 108 8.94 -10.73 16.21
C PHE A 108 10.29 -11.44 16.36
N ASP A 109 10.29 -12.75 16.59
CA ASP A 109 11.48 -13.60 16.68
C ASP A 109 11.96 -14.07 15.28
N GLU A 110 11.11 -13.94 14.25
CA GLU A 110 11.48 -14.35 12.91
C GLU A 110 12.27 -13.25 12.20
N MET A 111 13.41 -13.63 11.62
CA MET A 111 14.23 -12.74 10.78
C MET A 111 13.41 -12.13 9.63
N ASN A 112 12.40 -12.86 9.13
CA ASN A 112 11.46 -12.41 8.10
C ASN A 112 10.69 -11.12 8.46
N SER A 113 10.59 -10.75 9.74
CA SER A 113 10.00 -9.46 10.14
C SER A 113 10.90 -8.26 9.80
N LEU A 114 12.21 -8.48 9.64
CA LEU A 114 13.20 -7.44 9.32
C LEU A 114 13.70 -7.55 7.88
N THR A 115 13.58 -8.73 7.27
CA THR A 115 14.18 -9.04 5.98
C THR A 115 13.12 -9.29 4.91
N ASP A 116 13.36 -8.78 3.70
CA ASP A 116 12.51 -9.05 2.54
C ASP A 116 13.10 -10.15 1.63
N ALA A 117 12.42 -10.46 0.54
CA ALA A 117 12.85 -11.49 -0.42
C ALA A 117 14.13 -11.12 -1.19
N ARG A 118 14.63 -9.89 -1.09
CA ARG A 118 15.80 -9.40 -1.82
C ARG A 118 17.01 -9.17 -0.92
N ILE A 119 16.92 -9.49 0.37
CA ILE A 119 18.05 -9.36 1.27
C ILE A 119 19.20 -10.28 0.83
N SER A 120 20.42 -9.74 0.87
CA SER A 120 21.65 -10.47 0.62
C SER A 120 22.32 -10.81 1.94
N VAL A 121 21.88 -11.89 2.60
CA VAL A 121 22.56 -12.40 3.80
C VAL A 121 23.35 -13.67 3.47
N PRO A 122 24.51 -13.87 4.08
CA PRO A 122 25.25 -15.11 3.93
C PRO A 122 24.41 -16.26 4.48
N SER A 123 24.15 -17.25 3.63
CA SER A 123 23.58 -18.53 4.06
C SER A 123 24.49 -19.14 5.10
N ARG A 124 23.91 -19.69 6.18
CA ARG A 124 24.67 -20.40 7.21
C ARG A 124 25.29 -21.65 6.59
N THR A 125 26.52 -21.52 6.09
CA THR A 125 27.29 -22.60 5.52
C THR A 125 27.76 -23.56 6.62
N ASP A 126 27.83 -24.86 6.30
CA ASP A 126 28.29 -25.91 7.22
C ASP A 126 29.74 -25.71 7.68
N SER A 127 30.50 -24.85 6.99
CA SER A 127 31.90 -24.50 7.30
C SER A 127 32.08 -23.71 8.60
N GLY A 128 31.00 -23.19 9.20
CA GLY A 128 31.03 -22.49 10.51
C GLY A 128 31.76 -21.15 10.53
N GLU A 129 32.33 -20.73 9.40
CA GLU A 129 33.08 -19.49 9.26
C GLU A 129 32.16 -18.33 8.84
N ASN A 130 32.27 -17.19 9.52
CA ASN A 130 31.42 -16.04 9.25
C ASN A 130 31.92 -15.29 7.99
N PRO A 131 31.13 -15.18 6.91
CA PRO A 131 31.59 -14.53 5.67
C PRO A 131 31.93 -13.05 5.83
N TYR A 132 31.34 -12.38 6.82
CA TYR A 132 31.70 -11.02 7.19
C TYR A 132 33.15 -10.90 7.72
N ILE A 133 33.72 -11.99 8.23
CA ILE A 133 35.09 -12.01 8.76
C ILE A 133 36.09 -12.33 7.66
N SER A 134 35.78 -13.24 6.75
CA SER A 134 36.64 -13.51 5.58
C SER A 134 36.76 -12.29 4.66
N ALA A 135 35.74 -11.41 4.65
CA ALA A 135 35.80 -10.12 3.98
C ALA A 135 36.87 -9.14 4.53
N LEU A 136 37.45 -9.40 5.71
CA LEU A 136 38.50 -8.55 6.31
C LEU A 136 39.91 -8.90 5.81
N GLU A 137 40.08 -10.00 5.07
CA GLU A 137 41.41 -10.37 4.58
C GLU A 137 41.93 -9.34 3.56
N PRO A 138 43.22 -8.96 3.61
CA PRO A 138 43.76 -7.87 2.79
C PRO A 138 43.59 -8.04 1.28
N ASN A 139 43.44 -9.28 0.81
CA ASN A 139 43.28 -9.64 -0.60
C ASN A 139 41.92 -10.30 -0.91
N ALA A 140 40.99 -10.33 0.05
CA ALA A 140 39.67 -10.88 -0.20
C ALA A 140 38.85 -9.91 -1.06
N ILE A 141 38.15 -10.46 -2.06
CA ILE A 141 37.10 -9.74 -2.79
C ILE A 141 35.78 -10.22 -2.19
N PRO A 142 35.18 -9.47 -1.25
CA PRO A 142 33.96 -9.92 -0.59
C PRO A 142 32.78 -9.90 -1.55
N GLU A 143 31.92 -10.91 -1.45
CA GLU A 143 30.60 -10.86 -2.06
C GLU A 143 29.75 -9.76 -1.40
N LEU A 144 28.81 -9.20 -2.17
CA LEU A 144 27.95 -8.13 -1.69
C LEU A 144 26.90 -8.70 -0.74
N TYR A 145 27.05 -8.40 0.55
CA TYR A 145 26.12 -8.78 1.61
C TYR A 145 25.61 -7.55 2.37
N ASP A 146 24.35 -7.59 2.79
CA ASP A 146 23.74 -6.62 3.68
C ASP A 146 24.24 -6.82 5.11
N MET A 147 24.69 -5.74 5.75
CA MET A 147 25.17 -5.80 7.13
C MET A 147 23.99 -5.78 8.12
N PRO A 148 23.88 -6.78 9.03
CA PRO A 148 22.80 -6.82 10.01
C PRO A 148 22.87 -5.60 10.94
N ILE A 149 21.73 -4.94 11.17
CA ILE A 149 21.68 -3.74 12.01
C ILE A 149 22.21 -3.99 13.43
N GLY A 150 22.04 -5.19 13.99
CA GLY A 150 22.61 -5.55 15.28
C GLY A 150 24.15 -5.55 15.30
N MET A 151 24.78 -5.95 14.20
CA MET A 151 26.24 -5.89 14.04
C MET A 151 26.71 -4.45 13.96
N VAL A 152 26.07 -3.64 13.11
CA VAL A 152 26.38 -2.20 12.97
C VAL A 152 26.20 -1.49 14.31
N ASN A 153 25.10 -1.75 15.01
CA ASN A 153 24.81 -1.13 16.29
C ASN A 153 25.89 -1.48 17.34
N ARG A 154 26.30 -2.75 17.39
CA ARG A 154 27.37 -3.21 18.29
C ARG A 154 28.75 -2.65 17.93
N VAL A 155 29.03 -2.36 16.66
CA VAL A 155 30.31 -1.76 16.26
C VAL A 155 30.32 -0.26 16.53
N LEU A 156 29.23 0.43 16.16
CA LEU A 156 29.16 1.88 16.19
C LEU A 156 28.86 2.45 17.58
N TYR A 157 28.03 1.78 18.38
CA TYR A 157 27.52 2.30 19.66
C TYR A 157 27.97 1.51 20.88
N ARG A 158 28.95 0.60 20.74
CA ARG A 158 29.52 -0.09 21.91
C ARG A 158 30.33 0.89 22.74
N ASN A 159 29.85 1.16 23.96
CA ASN A 159 30.53 2.04 24.91
C ASN A 159 31.83 1.41 25.43
N ASP A 160 32.89 2.21 25.53
CA ASP A 160 34.19 1.78 26.08
C ASP A 160 34.13 1.32 27.55
N LYS A 161 33.08 1.71 28.30
CA LYS A 161 32.90 1.25 29.69
C LYS A 161 32.73 -0.27 29.82
N ASP A 162 32.15 -0.94 28.81
CA ASP A 162 32.01 -2.39 28.79
C ASP A 162 33.33 -3.14 28.47
N ARG A 163 34.39 -2.39 28.12
CA ARG A 163 35.72 -2.95 27.82
C ARG A 163 36.55 -3.20 29.08
N SER A 164 36.24 -2.51 30.18
CA SER A 164 37.01 -2.55 31.44
C SER A 164 36.50 -3.58 32.46
N SER A 165 35.31 -4.17 32.29
CA SER A 165 34.72 -5.09 33.28
C SER A 165 35.03 -6.57 33.05
N LYS A 166 35.86 -6.89 32.03
CA LYS A 166 36.19 -8.28 31.64
C LYS A 166 37.69 -8.63 31.68
N THR A 167 38.51 -7.79 32.30
CA THR A 167 39.90 -8.14 32.68
C THR A 167 39.99 -8.42 34.16
#